data_AF-A0ABC8Z8U5-F1
#
_entry.id   AF-A0ABC8Z8U5-F1
#
_cell.length_a   1.000
_cell.length_b   1.000
_cell.length_c   1.000
_cell.angle_alpha   90.00
_cell.angle_beta   90.00
_cell.angle_gamma   90.00
#
_symmetry.space_group_name_H-M   'P 1'
#
loop_
_entity.id
_entity.type
_entity.pdbx_description
1 polymer ?
#
loop_
_entity_poly.entity_id
_entity_poly.type
_entity_poly.pdbx_seq_one_letter_code
_entity_poly.pdbx_strand_id
1 'polypeptide(L)'
;MDRFRPLRRIQVEPEPAEPPAPAAGAGGDAEGDESPAPAAGLLMGARVRRRAAVYRDCKGDYIGVPNDPCLTKILSKQGDNKVLFADKVLKFTQSGKMKRRILVITDFALYLVDPDADILKRRIALAAVDKLCISNLSDNFFAIIVPTEYDCFMASTRKKEIVDVIVKAIKSTSEYEPEVASSNRFEYHAAAEVVKVVEFEDADGGIKTRITNKEKS
;
A
#
# COMPACT_ATOMS: atom_id res chain seq x y z
N MET A 1 7.38 5.54 -30.41
CA MET A 1 6.11 5.54 -29.66
C MET A 1 6.39 6.12 -28.28
N ASP A 2 6.12 7.41 -28.12
CA ASP A 2 6.33 8.13 -26.86
C ASP A 2 5.39 7.59 -25.77
N ARG A 3 5.97 6.87 -24.80
CA ARG A 3 5.25 6.27 -23.68
C ARG A 3 4.96 7.24 -22.55
N PHE A 4 5.73 8.32 -22.48
CA PHE A 4 5.66 9.27 -21.38
C PHE A 4 4.40 10.12 -21.53
N ARG A 5 3.31 9.66 -20.90
CA ARG A 5 2.15 10.52 -20.68
C ARG A 5 2.58 11.65 -19.75
N PRO A 6 2.25 12.92 -20.06
CA PRO A 6 2.53 14.01 -19.14
C PRO A 6 1.77 13.79 -17.82
N LEU A 7 2.40 14.19 -16.71
CA LEU A 7 1.76 14.16 -15.39
C LEU A 7 0.48 15.00 -15.43
N ARG A 8 -0.60 14.46 -14.86
CA ARG A 8 -1.87 15.18 -14.76
C ARG A 8 -1.75 16.29 -13.71
N ARG A 9 -2.30 17.46 -14.01
CA ARG A 9 -2.29 18.62 -13.10
C ARG A 9 -3.32 18.37 -12.00
N ILE A 10 -2.85 18.13 -10.77
CA ILE A 10 -3.70 18.07 -9.58
C ILE A 10 -4.11 19.51 -9.23
N GLN A 11 -5.40 19.75 -9.06
CA GLN A 11 -5.92 20.98 -8.44
C GLN A 11 -5.99 20.73 -6.93
N VAL A 12 -5.13 21.41 -6.16
CA VAL A 12 -5.20 21.40 -4.70
C VAL A 12 -5.96 22.66 -4.31
N GLU A 13 -7.26 22.53 -4.03
CA GLU A 13 -7.98 23.61 -3.35
C GLU A 13 -7.59 23.59 -1.86
N PRO A 14 -7.16 24.72 -1.28
CA PRO A 14 -6.88 24.80 0.14
C PRO A 14 -8.20 24.71 0.92
N GLU A 15 -8.33 23.68 1.76
CA GLU A 15 -9.46 23.52 2.66
C GLU A 15 -9.50 24.70 3.65
N PRO A 16 -10.64 25.39 3.84
CA PRO A 16 -10.77 26.45 4.82
C PRO A 16 -10.73 25.88 6.24
N ALA A 17 -9.88 26.46 7.10
CA ALA A 17 -9.70 26.06 8.48
C ALA A 17 -11.02 26.18 9.28
N GLU A 18 -11.50 25.05 9.83
CA GLU A 18 -12.60 25.05 10.79
C GLU A 18 -12.17 25.72 12.12
N PRO A 19 -13.00 26.58 12.72
CA PRO A 19 -12.71 27.19 14.02
C PRO A 19 -12.87 26.16 15.16
N PRO A 20 -12.10 26.31 16.27
CA PRO A 20 -12.12 25.35 17.36
C PRO A 20 -13.48 25.34 18.11
N ALA A 21 -13.97 24.13 18.39
CA ALA A 21 -15.16 23.90 19.21
C ALA A 21 -14.95 24.38 20.67
N PRO A 22 -16.00 24.91 21.33
CA PRO A 22 -15.89 25.35 22.72
C PRO A 22 -15.87 24.16 23.69
N ALA A 23 -15.02 24.29 24.72
CA ALA A 23 -14.92 23.37 25.85
C ALA A 23 -16.17 23.44 26.74
N ALA A 24 -16.69 22.28 27.16
CA ALA A 24 -17.72 22.18 28.18
C ALA A 24 -17.43 21.00 29.13
N GLY A 25 -17.08 21.35 30.38
CA GLY A 25 -17.86 20.99 31.57
C GLY A 25 -17.80 19.56 32.10
N ALA A 26 -17.27 19.44 33.32
CA ALA A 26 -17.15 18.24 34.15
C ALA A 26 -18.45 17.81 34.88
N GLY A 27 -18.44 16.55 35.35
CA GLY A 27 -19.36 15.90 36.32
C GLY A 27 -19.88 14.58 35.76
N GLY A 28 -19.91 13.42 36.42
CA GLY A 28 -19.67 13.01 37.81
C GLY A 28 -20.44 11.68 38.01
N ASP A 29 -19.75 10.69 38.61
CA ASP A 29 -20.26 9.56 39.44
C ASP A 29 -20.88 8.26 38.87
N ALA A 30 -20.29 7.16 39.37
CA ALA A 30 -20.87 5.95 39.99
C ALA A 30 -21.33 4.70 39.18
N GLU A 31 -20.53 3.63 39.36
CA GLU A 31 -20.86 2.28 39.91
C GLU A 31 -21.79 1.27 39.17
N GLY A 32 -21.34 0.00 39.12
CA GLY A 32 -22.21 -1.17 38.86
C GLY A 32 -21.49 -2.38 38.24
N ASP A 33 -21.12 -3.34 39.10
CA ASP A 33 -20.53 -4.66 38.84
C ASP A 33 -21.54 -5.68 38.22
N GLU A 34 -21.02 -6.84 37.79
CA GLU A 34 -21.65 -8.18 37.82
C GLU A 34 -21.55 -8.99 36.50
N SER A 35 -20.60 -9.93 36.48
CA SER A 35 -20.63 -11.15 35.64
C SER A 35 -21.45 -12.24 36.35
N PRO A 36 -22.06 -13.18 35.59
CA PRO A 36 -21.48 -14.53 35.62
C PRO A 36 -21.61 -15.33 34.31
N ALA A 37 -20.68 -16.28 34.11
CA ALA A 37 -20.80 -17.40 33.16
C ALA A 37 -21.71 -18.52 33.73
N PRO A 38 -22.21 -19.46 32.90
CA PRO A 38 -21.64 -20.81 32.94
C PRO A 38 -21.64 -21.56 31.58
N ALA A 39 -21.25 -22.84 31.65
CA ALA A 39 -20.50 -23.61 30.66
C ALA A 39 -21.28 -24.51 29.66
N ALA A 40 -20.54 -24.91 28.61
CA ALA A 40 -20.48 -26.23 27.93
C ALA A 40 -21.61 -26.73 26.99
N GLY A 41 -21.19 -27.18 25.79
CA GLY A 41 -21.84 -28.29 25.06
C GLY A 41 -21.73 -28.32 23.52
N LEU A 42 -21.07 -29.36 22.99
CA LEU A 42 -21.18 -29.98 21.64
C LEU A 42 -20.40 -29.45 20.40
N LEU A 43 -19.28 -30.14 20.13
CA LEU A 43 -18.98 -31.04 19.00
C LEU A 43 -19.23 -30.66 17.51
N MET A 44 -18.15 -30.86 16.75
CA MET A 44 -18.06 -31.39 15.37
C MET A 44 -18.19 -30.43 14.16
N GLY A 45 -17.03 -30.09 13.58
CA GLY A 45 -16.71 -30.57 12.24
C GLY A 45 -17.38 -29.93 11.02
N ALA A 46 -17.22 -28.62 10.82
CA ALA A 46 -17.21 -28.04 9.47
C ALA A 46 -16.14 -26.94 9.41
N ARG A 47 -14.96 -27.24 8.86
CA ARG A 47 -13.91 -26.24 8.59
C ARG A 47 -14.29 -25.37 7.39
N VAL A 48 -15.38 -24.61 7.52
CA VAL A 48 -15.59 -23.40 6.74
C VAL A 48 -14.63 -22.37 7.34
N ARG A 49 -13.59 -22.00 6.60
CA ARG A 49 -12.61 -21.01 7.03
C ARG A 49 -13.37 -19.77 7.49
N ARG A 50 -13.37 -19.53 8.81
CA ARG A 50 -13.89 -18.33 9.43
C ARG A 50 -13.27 -17.11 8.75
N ARG A 51 -14.14 -16.15 8.48
CA ARG A 51 -13.93 -14.71 8.29
C ARG A 51 -12.89 -14.12 9.26
N ALA A 52 -11.61 -14.46 9.15
CA ALA A 52 -10.52 -13.90 9.95
C ALA A 52 -9.70 -12.86 9.16
N ALA A 53 -10.29 -12.29 8.11
CA ALA A 53 -9.80 -11.08 7.45
C ALA A 53 -10.74 -9.87 7.71
N VAL A 54 -11.56 -9.97 8.74
CA VAL A 54 -12.55 -8.96 9.14
C VAL A 54 -11.90 -8.17 10.28
N TYR A 55 -11.44 -6.96 9.95
CA TYR A 55 -10.74 -5.97 10.79
C TYR A 55 -9.35 -6.38 11.33
N ARG A 56 -8.33 -6.29 10.47
CA ARG A 56 -7.01 -5.89 10.98
C ARG A 56 -7.12 -4.38 11.20
N ASP A 57 -6.86 -3.87 12.39
CA ASP A 57 -6.82 -2.42 12.61
C ASP A 57 -5.75 -1.82 11.70
N CYS A 58 -6.18 -1.12 10.66
CA CYS A 58 -5.28 -0.42 9.74
C CYS A 58 -4.64 0.72 10.52
N LYS A 59 -3.42 0.52 11.02
CA LYS A 59 -2.67 1.56 11.74
C LYS A 59 -2.12 2.63 10.81
N GLY A 60 -1.99 2.34 9.51
CA GLY A 60 -1.31 3.20 8.54
C GLY A 60 0.22 3.14 8.74
N ASP A 61 0.73 3.72 9.82
CA ASP A 61 2.17 3.75 10.12
C ASP A 61 2.60 2.57 11.02
N TYR A 62 3.36 1.64 10.44
CA TYR A 62 3.86 0.43 11.10
C TYR A 62 5.33 0.49 11.48
N ILE A 63 6.04 1.54 11.08
CA ILE A 63 7.47 1.73 11.37
C ILE A 63 7.72 2.89 12.32
N GLY A 64 6.72 3.75 12.54
CA GLY A 64 6.82 4.93 13.40
C GLY A 64 7.66 6.01 12.73
N VAL A 65 7.24 6.47 11.55
CA VAL A 65 7.92 7.52 10.77
C VAL A 65 8.25 8.76 11.60
N PRO A 66 7.37 9.28 12.49
CA PRO A 66 7.69 10.44 13.33
C PRO A 66 8.87 10.22 14.28
N ASN A 67 9.16 8.96 14.66
CA ASN A 67 10.27 8.59 15.53
C ASN A 67 11.56 8.33 14.74
N ASP A 68 11.51 8.36 13.41
CA ASP A 68 12.66 8.15 12.52
C ASP A 68 13.11 9.50 11.93
N PRO A 69 14.25 10.06 12.40
CA PRO A 69 14.74 11.35 11.93
C PRO A 69 15.13 11.36 10.46
N CYS A 70 15.56 10.20 9.92
CA CYS A 70 15.93 10.07 8.52
C CYS A 70 14.69 10.19 7.64
N LEU A 71 13.65 9.41 7.92
CA LEU A 71 12.40 9.45 7.15
C LEU A 71 11.73 10.82 7.26
N THR A 72 11.67 11.40 8.45
CA THR A 72 11.11 12.75 8.68
C THR A 72 11.88 13.80 7.88
N LYS A 73 13.22 13.71 7.81
CA LYS A 73 14.05 14.62 7.00
C LYS A 73 13.85 14.43 5.50
N ILE A 74 13.63 13.20 5.02
CA ILE A 74 13.34 12.92 3.62
C ILE A 74 12.00 13.54 3.21
N LEU A 75 10.96 13.36 4.03
CA LEU A 75 9.60 13.84 3.75
C LEU A 75 9.51 15.37 3.82
N SER A 76 10.07 15.98 4.88
CA SER A 76 10.08 17.43 5.05
C SER A 76 10.82 18.17 3.93
N LYS A 77 11.90 17.59 3.37
CA LYS A 77 12.58 18.13 2.18
C LYS A 77 11.69 18.21 0.95
N GLN A 78 10.64 17.40 0.87
CA GLN A 78 9.67 17.40 -0.23
C GLN A 78 8.40 18.19 0.11
N GLY A 79 8.31 18.75 1.33
CA GLY A 79 7.11 19.44 1.83
C GLY A 79 5.96 18.50 2.20
N ASP A 80 6.22 17.20 2.32
CA ASP A 80 5.22 16.19 2.66
C ASP A 80 5.24 15.94 4.17
N ASN A 81 4.13 16.18 4.87
CA ASN A 81 4.02 16.04 6.33
C ASN A 81 2.97 15.01 6.78
N LYS A 82 2.11 14.56 5.86
CA LYS A 82 0.99 13.67 6.16
C LYS A 82 1.29 12.25 5.69
N VAL A 83 1.68 11.38 6.62
CA VAL A 83 1.90 9.95 6.34
C VAL A 83 0.59 9.20 6.48
N LEU A 84 0.13 8.58 5.40
CA LEU A 84 -1.07 7.74 5.37
C LEU A 84 -0.74 6.27 5.60
N PHE A 85 0.42 5.83 5.13
CA PHE A 85 0.90 4.47 5.34
C PHE A 85 2.43 4.42 5.36
N ALA A 86 3.01 3.58 6.20
CA ALA A 86 4.43 3.27 6.17
C ALA A 86 4.72 1.85 6.63
N ASP A 87 5.38 1.05 5.79
CA ASP A 87 5.82 -0.31 6.16
C ASP A 87 7.04 -0.76 5.34
N LYS A 88 7.71 -1.82 5.81
CA LYS A 88 8.77 -2.51 5.08
C LYS A 88 8.16 -3.45 4.03
N VAL A 89 8.63 -3.32 2.80
CA VAL A 89 8.18 -4.12 1.64
C VAL A 89 9.37 -4.79 0.96
N LEU A 90 9.10 -5.87 0.22
CA LEU A 90 10.07 -6.50 -0.67
C LEU A 90 9.87 -5.99 -2.09
N LYS A 91 10.86 -5.28 -2.63
CA LYS A 91 10.87 -4.83 -4.03
C LYS A 91 11.64 -5.82 -4.91
N PHE A 92 11.08 -6.13 -6.07
CA PHE A 92 11.73 -6.93 -7.11
C PHE A 92 12.49 -6.01 -8.07
N THR A 93 13.79 -6.27 -8.26
CA THR A 93 14.61 -5.53 -9.22
C THR A 93 14.41 -6.05 -10.64
N GLN A 94 14.87 -5.28 -11.63
CA GLN A 94 14.95 -5.75 -13.01
C GLN A 94 15.79 -7.04 -13.17
N SER A 95 16.79 -7.25 -12.31
CA SER A 95 17.58 -8.48 -12.28
C SER A 95 16.89 -9.66 -11.57
N GLY A 96 15.69 -9.48 -11.02
CA GLY A 96 14.95 -10.52 -10.29
C GLY A 96 15.37 -10.66 -8.82
N LYS A 97 16.32 -9.87 -8.32
CA LYS A 97 16.71 -9.87 -6.91
C LYS A 97 15.62 -9.18 -6.08
N MET A 98 15.35 -9.72 -4.90
CA MET A 98 14.51 -9.07 -3.90
C MET A 98 15.35 -8.13 -3.05
N LYS A 99 14.89 -6.90 -2.86
CA LYS A 99 15.50 -5.91 -1.97
C LYS A 99 14.46 -5.39 -0.99
N ARG A 100 14.84 -5.31 0.29
CA ARG A 100 14.01 -4.65 1.31
C ARG A 100 13.97 -3.15 1.04
N ARG A 101 12.78 -2.57 1.11
CA ARG A 101 12.55 -1.12 1.00
C ARG A 101 11.54 -0.71 2.04
N ILE A 102 11.64 0.52 2.50
CA ILE A 102 10.56 1.16 3.24
C ILE A 102 9.66 1.84 2.20
N LEU A 103 8.38 1.49 2.20
CA LEU A 103 7.35 2.16 1.43
C LEU A 103 6.64 3.13 2.36
N VAL A 104 6.71 4.43 2.06
CA VAL A 104 5.91 5.46 2.72
C VAL A 104 4.93 6.04 1.69
N ILE A 105 3.68 6.23 2.10
CA ILE A 105 2.59 6.76 1.28
C ILE A 105 2.09 8.02 1.97
N THR A 106 2.12 9.13 1.25
CA THR A 106 1.54 10.41 1.69
C THR A 106 0.28 10.70 0.88
N ASP A 107 -0.32 11.86 1.11
CA ASP A 107 -1.43 12.42 0.34
C ASP A 107 -1.03 12.93 -1.06
N PHE A 108 0.27 13.07 -1.33
CA PHE A 108 0.79 13.52 -2.63
C PHE A 108 1.66 12.50 -3.37
N ALA A 109 2.46 11.69 -2.65
CA ALA A 109 3.46 10.83 -3.28
C ALA A 109 3.75 9.53 -2.51
N LEU A 110 4.29 8.57 -3.25
CA LEU A 110 4.88 7.33 -2.75
C LEU A 110 6.39 7.48 -2.65
N TYR A 111 6.96 6.97 -1.58
CA TYR A 111 8.38 7.03 -1.28
C TYR A 111 8.93 5.63 -1.11
N LEU A 112 9.99 5.32 -1.86
CA LEU A 112 10.77 4.10 -1.69
C LEU A 112 12.12 4.46 -1.09
N VAL A 113 12.31 4.13 0.19
CA VAL A 113 13.55 4.41 0.94
C VAL A 113 14.34 3.12 1.14
N ASP A 114 15.66 3.22 1.06
CA ASP A 114 16.56 2.11 1.39
C ASP A 114 16.81 2.07 2.90
N PRO A 115 16.33 1.03 3.62
CA PRO A 115 16.46 0.98 5.07
C PRO A 115 17.90 0.84 5.56
N ASP A 116 18.80 0.33 4.72
CA ASP A 116 20.19 0.09 5.11
C ASP A 116 21.08 1.33 4.89
N ALA A 117 20.67 2.22 3.99
CA ALA A 117 21.45 3.38 3.58
C ALA A 117 20.77 4.71 3.89
N ASP A 118 19.53 4.69 4.41
CA ASP A 118 18.80 5.89 4.80
C ASP A 118 18.66 6.93 3.66
N ILE A 119 18.53 6.41 2.44
CA ILE A 119 18.47 7.20 1.20
C ILE A 119 17.16 6.94 0.47
N LEU A 120 16.50 8.03 0.07
CA LEU A 120 15.38 8.01 -0.85
C LEU A 120 15.84 7.46 -2.21
N LYS A 121 15.34 6.29 -2.60
CA LYS A 121 15.64 5.67 -3.89
C LYS A 121 14.72 6.14 -5.00
N ARG A 122 13.46 6.42 -4.68
CA ARG A 122 12.48 6.88 -5.65
C ARG A 122 11.32 7.58 -4.97
N ARG A 123 10.85 8.67 -5.56
CA ARG A 123 9.58 9.34 -5.26
C ARG A 123 8.68 9.17 -6.49
N ILE A 124 7.44 8.77 -6.28
CA ILE A 124 6.43 8.61 -7.35
C ILE A 124 5.24 9.46 -6.96
N ALA A 125 4.88 10.45 -7.77
CA ALA A 125 3.67 11.24 -7.51
C ALA A 125 2.43 10.35 -7.62
N LEU A 126 1.43 10.54 -6.76
CA LEU A 126 0.19 9.77 -6.82
C LEU A 126 -0.56 9.96 -8.15
N ALA A 127 -0.51 11.16 -8.74
CA ALA A 127 -1.04 11.41 -10.09
C ALA A 127 -0.31 10.68 -11.22
N ALA A 128 0.86 10.10 -10.97
CA ALA A 128 1.59 9.28 -11.93
C ALA A 128 1.13 7.81 -11.93
N VAL A 129 0.40 7.39 -10.90
CA VAL A 129 -0.12 6.03 -10.76
C VAL A 129 -1.36 5.88 -11.62
N ASP A 130 -1.32 4.97 -12.58
CA ASP A 130 -2.45 4.72 -13.50
C ASP A 130 -3.21 3.44 -13.12
N LYS A 131 -2.47 2.43 -12.67
CA LYS A 131 -3.03 1.11 -12.38
C LYS A 131 -2.32 0.43 -11.22
N LEU A 132 -3.08 -0.28 -10.40
CA LEU A 132 -2.60 -1.18 -9.36
C LEU A 132 -2.97 -2.60 -9.75
N CYS A 133 -1.99 -3.49 -9.81
CA CYS A 133 -2.22 -4.91 -10.09
C CYS A 133 -2.04 -5.71 -8.82
N ILE A 134 -2.99 -6.59 -8.50
CA ILE A 134 -2.91 -7.54 -7.39
C ILE A 134 -3.22 -8.95 -7.88
N SER A 135 -2.64 -9.95 -7.25
CA SER A 135 -2.99 -11.36 -7.49
C SER A 135 -4.31 -11.72 -6.80
N ASN A 136 -5.11 -12.59 -7.45
CA ASN A 136 -6.34 -13.12 -6.88
C ASN A 136 -6.07 -14.13 -5.76
N LEU A 137 -4.84 -14.64 -5.67
CA LEU A 137 -4.47 -15.66 -4.70
C LEU A 137 -4.12 -15.04 -3.34
N SER A 138 -4.09 -15.86 -2.31
CA SER A 138 -3.71 -15.47 -0.94
C SER A 138 -2.19 -15.29 -0.80
N ASP A 139 -1.57 -14.61 -1.75
CA ASP A 139 -0.17 -14.18 -1.70
C ASP A 139 -0.06 -12.73 -1.20
N ASN A 140 1.16 -12.19 -1.24
CA ASN A 140 1.48 -10.84 -0.78
C ASN A 140 1.88 -9.89 -1.93
N PHE A 141 1.68 -10.29 -3.18
CA PHE A 141 2.23 -9.57 -4.33
C PHE A 141 1.29 -8.49 -4.87
N PHE A 142 1.90 -7.39 -5.31
CA PHE A 142 1.21 -6.29 -5.98
C PHE A 142 2.18 -5.53 -6.90
N ALA A 143 1.64 -4.84 -7.90
CA ALA A 143 2.39 -3.91 -8.74
C ALA A 143 1.73 -2.54 -8.79
N ILE A 144 2.58 -1.52 -8.89
CA ILE A 144 2.18 -0.13 -9.13
C ILE A 144 2.65 0.22 -10.54
N ILE A 145 1.68 0.46 -11.43
CA ILE A 145 1.91 0.81 -12.83
C ILE A 145 1.99 2.32 -12.95
N VAL A 146 3.13 2.80 -13.47
CA VAL A 146 3.49 4.21 -13.55
C VAL A 146 3.87 4.51 -15.00
N PRO A 147 2.92 4.87 -15.88
CA PRO A 147 3.17 5.05 -17.31
C PRO A 147 4.20 6.14 -17.61
N THR A 148 4.37 7.10 -16.70
CA THR A 148 5.36 8.18 -16.84
C THR A 148 6.79 7.70 -16.59
N GLU A 149 7.00 6.48 -16.10
CA GLU A 149 8.31 5.93 -15.77
C GLU A 149 8.31 4.39 -15.85
N TYR A 150 9.05 3.69 -14.99
CA TYR A 150 9.02 2.24 -14.82
C TYR A 150 8.12 1.82 -13.65
N ASP A 151 7.60 0.60 -13.71
CA ASP A 151 6.65 0.07 -12.72
C ASP A 151 7.38 -0.45 -11.48
N CYS A 152 6.63 -0.62 -10.39
CA CYS A 152 7.13 -1.21 -9.15
C CYS A 152 6.40 -2.51 -8.87
N PHE A 153 7.10 -3.65 -8.96
CA PHE A 153 6.60 -4.93 -8.47
C PHE A 153 7.13 -5.21 -7.06
N MET A 154 6.22 -5.47 -6.11
CA MET A 154 6.52 -5.57 -4.68
C MET A 154 5.70 -6.66 -3.99
N ALA A 155 6.14 -7.04 -2.78
CA ALA A 155 5.39 -7.92 -1.89
C ALA A 155 5.28 -7.32 -0.48
N SER A 156 4.08 -7.42 0.11
CA SER A 156 3.76 -7.01 1.49
C SER A 156 2.58 -7.81 2.06
N THR A 157 2.65 -8.15 3.34
CA THR A 157 1.53 -8.77 4.10
C THR A 157 0.34 -7.84 4.29
N ARG A 158 0.48 -6.57 3.89
CA ARG A 158 -0.52 -5.51 3.93
C ARG A 158 -0.95 -5.07 2.54
N LYS A 159 -0.83 -5.94 1.52
CA LYS A 159 -1.15 -5.60 0.11
C LYS A 159 -2.51 -4.90 -0.05
N LYS A 160 -3.54 -5.36 0.67
CA LYS A 160 -4.90 -4.77 0.63
C LYS A 160 -4.91 -3.34 1.18
N GLU A 161 -4.33 -3.13 2.36
CA GLU A 161 -4.24 -1.81 2.98
C GLU A 161 -3.44 -0.83 2.11
N ILE A 162 -2.33 -1.28 1.52
CA ILE A 162 -1.54 -0.46 0.59
C ILE A 162 -2.40 0.00 -0.60
N VAL A 163 -3.11 -0.93 -1.25
CA VAL A 163 -3.99 -0.60 -2.37
C VAL A 163 -5.10 0.35 -1.94
N ASP A 164 -5.78 0.06 -0.84
CA ASP A 164 -6.87 0.89 -0.31
C ASP A 164 -6.39 2.31 0.02
N VAL A 165 -5.21 2.46 0.64
CA VAL A 165 -4.62 3.76 0.96
C VAL A 165 -4.27 4.54 -0.31
N ILE A 166 -3.65 3.90 -1.31
CA ILE A 166 -3.31 4.55 -2.58
C ILE A 166 -4.58 5.03 -3.31
N VAL A 167 -5.59 4.17 -3.42
CA VAL A 167 -6.87 4.50 -4.06
C VAL A 167 -7.55 5.66 -3.33
N LYS A 168 -7.63 5.61 -2.00
CA LYS A 168 -8.23 6.68 -1.19
C LYS A 168 -7.47 8.00 -1.34
N ALA A 169 -6.14 7.96 -1.31
CA ALA A 169 -5.31 9.16 -1.46
C ALA A 169 -5.43 9.80 -2.84
N ILE A 170 -5.54 9.00 -3.91
CA ILE A 170 -5.76 9.52 -5.26
C ILE A 170 -7.15 10.12 -5.40
N LYS A 171 -8.18 9.45 -4.86
CA LYS A 171 -9.58 9.95 -4.87
C LYS A 171 -9.78 11.21 -4.04
N SER A 172 -9.06 11.37 -2.93
CA SER A 172 -9.16 12.58 -2.11
C SER A 172 -8.55 13.81 -2.78
N THR A 173 -7.60 13.59 -3.68
CA THR A 173 -6.78 14.65 -4.28
C THR A 173 -7.15 14.90 -5.74
N SER A 174 -7.93 14.01 -6.37
CA SER A 174 -8.36 14.14 -7.76
C SER A 174 -9.65 13.37 -8.04
N GLU A 175 -10.41 13.79 -9.06
CA GLU A 175 -11.58 13.05 -9.55
C GLU A 175 -11.21 11.75 -10.30
N TYR A 176 -9.91 11.48 -10.47
CA TYR A 176 -9.42 10.30 -11.15
C TYR A 176 -9.44 9.08 -10.22
N GLU A 177 -9.88 7.95 -10.75
CA GLU A 177 -9.81 6.66 -10.06
C GLU A 177 -8.76 5.76 -10.72
N PRO A 178 -7.71 5.33 -9.99
CA PRO A 178 -6.73 4.40 -10.54
C PRO A 178 -7.40 3.03 -10.78
N GLU A 179 -7.06 2.36 -11.88
CA GLU A 179 -7.60 1.03 -12.14
C GLU A 179 -7.00 0.03 -11.14
N VAL A 180 -7.83 -0.75 -10.46
CA VAL A 180 -7.36 -1.87 -9.62
C VAL A 180 -7.67 -3.17 -10.34
N ALA A 181 -6.64 -3.79 -10.94
CA ALA A 181 -6.77 -5.06 -11.63
C ALA A 181 -6.39 -6.22 -10.71
N SER A 182 -7.30 -7.17 -10.59
CA SER A 182 -7.06 -8.42 -9.86
C SER A 182 -6.86 -9.55 -10.87
N SER A 183 -5.62 -10.01 -11.04
CA SER A 183 -5.26 -11.01 -12.05
C SER A 183 -4.11 -11.89 -11.58
N ASN A 184 -4.20 -13.18 -11.90
CA ASN A 184 -3.11 -14.15 -11.67
C ASN A 184 -2.01 -14.07 -12.74
N ARG A 185 -2.19 -13.22 -13.75
CA ARG A 185 -1.17 -12.92 -14.75
C ARG A 185 -1.23 -11.45 -15.12
N PHE A 186 -0.12 -10.75 -14.98
CA PHE A 186 -0.01 -9.38 -15.47
C PHE A 186 1.40 -9.03 -15.89
N GLU A 187 1.50 -8.02 -16.74
CA GLU A 187 2.76 -7.48 -17.23
C GLU A 187 3.13 -6.23 -16.43
N TYR A 188 4.43 -6.01 -16.25
CA TYR A 188 4.95 -4.78 -15.67
C TYR A 188 6.30 -4.42 -16.30
N HIS A 189 6.57 -3.13 -16.40
CA HIS A 189 7.81 -2.56 -16.91
C HIS A 189 8.83 -2.43 -15.78
N ALA A 190 9.70 -3.44 -15.64
CA ALA A 190 10.78 -3.40 -14.64
C ALA A 190 11.84 -2.32 -14.94
N ALA A 191 11.97 -1.93 -16.21
CA ALA A 191 12.76 -0.79 -16.70
C ALA A 191 12.18 -0.30 -18.05
N ALA A 192 12.75 0.76 -18.63
CA ALA A 192 12.27 1.36 -19.89
C ALA A 192 12.06 0.33 -21.01
N GLU A 193 13.02 -0.60 -21.18
CA GLU A 193 12.98 -1.65 -22.20
C GLU A 193 12.77 -3.06 -21.66
N VAL A 194 12.65 -3.22 -20.33
CA VAL A 194 12.53 -4.53 -19.70
C VAL A 194 11.09 -4.72 -19.24
N VAL A 195 10.33 -5.47 -20.03
CA VAL A 195 8.97 -5.89 -19.67
C VAL A 195 9.04 -7.28 -19.07
N LYS A 196 8.37 -7.47 -17.95
CA LYS A 196 8.27 -8.76 -17.28
C LYS A 196 6.81 -9.18 -17.17
N VAL A 197 6.59 -10.49 -17.24
CA VAL A 197 5.30 -11.12 -16.96
C VAL A 197 5.43 -11.80 -15.61
N VAL A 198 4.47 -11.56 -14.73
CA VAL A 198 4.32 -12.34 -13.50
C VAL A 198 3.08 -13.21 -13.60
N GLU A 199 3.24 -14.47 -13.18
CA GLU A 199 2.19 -15.48 -13.15
C GLU A 199 2.13 -16.11 -11.76
N PHE A 200 0.91 -16.28 -11.27
CA PHE A 200 0.60 -16.87 -9.97
C PHE A 200 -0.24 -18.13 -10.20
N GLU A 201 0.27 -19.27 -9.72
CA GLU A 201 -0.38 -20.57 -9.82
C GLU A 201 -0.58 -21.15 -8.42
N ASP A 202 -1.76 -21.69 -8.13
CA ASP A 202 -1.94 -22.55 -6.96
C ASP A 202 -1.18 -23.87 -7.22
N ALA A 203 -0.27 -24.21 -6.33
CA ALA A 203 0.47 -25.47 -6.35
C ALA A 203 0.25 -26.19 -5.00
N ASP A 204 0.40 -27.51 -4.96
CA ASP A 204 0.09 -28.33 -3.77
C ASP A 204 0.71 -27.76 -2.49
N GLY A 205 -0.13 -27.12 -1.66
CA GLY A 205 0.26 -26.53 -0.37
C GLY A 205 0.78 -25.08 -0.39
N GLY A 206 0.79 -24.38 -1.53
CA GLY A 206 1.25 -22.98 -1.62
C GLY A 206 0.95 -22.28 -2.94
N ILE A 207 1.48 -21.07 -3.10
CA ILE A 207 1.36 -20.28 -4.33
C ILE A 207 2.73 -20.24 -5.01
N LYS A 208 2.78 -20.67 -6.26
CA LYS A 208 3.97 -20.59 -7.09
C LYS A 208 3.93 -19.29 -7.89
N THR A 209 4.97 -18.48 -7.75
CA THR A 209 5.14 -17.23 -8.51
C THR A 209 6.24 -17.40 -9.53
N ARG A 210 5.92 -17.14 -10.80
CA ARG A 210 6.88 -17.15 -11.91
C ARG A 210 7.01 -15.74 -12.45
N ILE A 211 8.26 -15.28 -12.61
CA ILE A 211 8.57 -13.98 -13.19
C ILE A 211 9.48 -14.21 -14.40
N THR A 212 8.99 -13.89 -15.59
CA THR A 212 9.72 -14.07 -16.86
C THR A 212 9.91 -12.73 -17.55
N ASN A 213 10.96 -12.60 -18.36
CA ASN A 213 11.06 -11.48 -19.30
C ASN A 213 10.09 -11.73 -20.44
N LYS A 214 9.36 -10.70 -20.86
CA LYS A 214 8.57 -10.77 -22.09
C LYS A 214 9.54 -10.64 -23.26
N GLU A 215 9.60 -11.68 -24.09
CA GLU A 215 10.39 -11.65 -25.32
C GLU A 215 9.85 -10.54 -26.23
N LYS A 216 10.74 -9.73 -26.81
CA LYS A 216 10.37 -8.76 -27.84
C LYS A 216 10.03 -9.59 -29.09
N SER A 217 8.74 -9.73 -29.37
CA SER A 217 8.25 -10.35 -30.61
C SER A 217 8.44 -9.42 -31.81
#